data_AF-K1R6S8-F1
#
_entry.id   AF-K1R6S8-F1
#
_cell.length_a   1.000
_cell.length_b   1.000
_cell.length_c   1.000
_cell.angle_alpha   90.00
_cell.angle_beta   90.00
_cell.angle_gamma   90.00
#
_symmetry.space_group_name_H-M   'P 1'
#
loop_
_entity.id
_entity.type
_entity.pdbx_description
1 polymer ?
#
loop_
_entity_poly.entity_id
_entity_poly.type
_entity_poly.pdbx_seq_one_letter_code
_entity_poly.pdbx_strand_id
1 'polypeptide(L)'
;IETANKNGRKLCIFKDSYGNAEVPFFIDSFEEIYVCDIRYFDLYAPDFIKDNGITDVLFTMCTFSAVGENAEGIKNNLLSK
;
A
#
# COMPACT_ATOMS: atom_id res chain seq x y z
N ILE A 1 -6.15 6.37 -6.33
CA ILE A 1 -5.80 7.74 -6.79
C ILE A 1 -5.35 7.59 -8.23
N GLU A 2 -6.07 8.19 -9.16
CA GLU A 2 -5.62 8.26 -10.56
C GLU A 2 -4.75 9.50 -10.75
N THR A 3 -3.68 9.37 -11.51
CA THR A 3 -2.73 10.47 -11.78
C THR A 3 -2.81 10.94 -13.24
N ALA A 4 -2.04 11.99 -13.55
CA ALA A 4 -1.85 12.45 -14.92
C ALA A 4 -0.94 11.52 -15.76
N ASN A 5 -0.16 10.64 -15.12
CA ASN A 5 0.70 9.68 -15.79
C ASN A 5 -0.14 8.56 -16.44
N LYS A 6 0.33 8.01 -17.57
CA LYS A 6 -0.36 6.98 -18.38
C LYS A 6 0.62 5.89 -18.85
N ASN A 7 1.48 5.43 -17.94
CA ASN A 7 2.55 4.48 -18.22
C ASN A 7 2.21 3.03 -17.84
N GLY A 8 0.96 2.75 -17.44
CA GLY A 8 0.50 1.43 -17.02
C GLY A 8 1.02 0.95 -15.66
N ARG A 9 1.82 1.75 -14.94
CA ARG A 9 2.36 1.36 -13.63
C ARG A 9 1.37 1.72 -12.53
N LYS A 10 1.13 0.76 -11.63
CA LYS A 10 0.19 0.90 -10.51
C LYS A 10 0.89 0.58 -9.20
N LEU A 11 0.89 1.53 -8.27
CA LEU A 11 1.53 1.42 -6.96
C LEU A 11 0.50 1.11 -5.88
N CYS A 12 0.75 0.11 -5.04
CA CYS A 12 0.04 -0.11 -3.80
C CYS A 12 0.93 0.22 -2.59
N ILE A 13 0.49 1.16 -1.76
CA ILE A 13 1.20 1.60 -0.57
C ILE A 13 0.50 1.04 0.67
N PHE A 14 1.17 0.16 1.39
CA PHE A 14 0.76 -0.24 2.74
C PHE A 14 1.42 0.67 3.76
N LYS A 15 0.61 1.38 4.56
CA LYS A 15 1.11 2.47 5.39
C LYS A 15 0.51 2.56 6.78
N ASP A 16 1.27 3.17 7.69
CA ASP A 16 0.79 3.76 8.96
C ASP A 16 0.71 5.30 8.85
N SER A 17 0.64 6.04 9.96
CA SER A 17 0.63 7.50 9.92
C SER A 17 1.89 8.13 9.32
N TYR A 18 3.03 7.44 9.31
CA TYR A 18 4.30 7.94 8.77
C TYR A 18 4.21 8.14 7.25
N GLY A 19 3.58 7.20 6.54
CA GLY A 19 3.43 7.24 5.08
C GLY A 19 2.45 8.28 4.53
N ASN A 20 1.69 8.99 5.38
CA ASN A 20 0.70 9.98 4.94
C ASN A 20 1.29 11.08 4.05
N ALA A 21 2.52 11.50 4.37
CA ALA A 21 3.19 12.58 3.64
C ALA A 21 3.87 12.11 2.36
N GLU A 22 3.98 10.80 2.12
CA GLU A 22 4.81 10.26 1.04
C GLU A 22 4.09 10.19 -0.31
N VAL A 23 2.75 10.05 -0.30
CA VAL A 23 1.93 9.88 -1.50
C VAL A 23 2.19 10.93 -2.60
N PRO A 24 2.32 12.25 -2.30
CA PRO A 24 2.57 13.26 -3.32
C PRO A 24 3.88 13.08 -4.09
N PHE A 25 4.88 12.39 -3.54
CA PHE A 25 6.17 12.19 -4.22
C PHE A 25 6.10 11.13 -5.32
N PHE A 26 5.03 10.34 -5.38
CA PHE A 26 4.89 9.24 -6.33
C PHE A 26 3.96 9.54 -7.51
N ILE A 27 3.21 10.65 -7.46
CA ILE A 27 2.15 10.96 -8.44
C ILE A 27 2.65 11.06 -9.89
N ASP A 28 3.89 11.51 -10.08
CA ASP A 28 4.49 11.64 -11.42
C ASP A 28 5.09 10.33 -11.94
N SER A 29 5.19 9.28 -11.10
CA SER A 29 5.85 8.01 -11.45
C SER A 29 4.86 6.89 -11.81
N PHE A 30 3.64 6.96 -11.30
CA PHE A 30 2.64 5.89 -11.41
C PHE A 30 1.32 6.43 -11.96
N GLU A 31 0.66 5.66 -12.81
CA GLU A 31 -0.65 5.97 -13.37
C GLU A 31 -1.76 5.86 -12.32
N GLU A 32 -1.65 4.88 -11.42
CA GLU A 32 -2.60 4.67 -10.33
C GLU A 32 -1.88 4.37 -9.02
N ILE A 33 -2.36 4.97 -7.92
CA ILE A 33 -1.82 4.79 -6.57
C ILE A 33 -2.94 4.39 -5.62
N TYR A 34 -2.79 3.22 -4.99
CA TYR A 34 -3.64 2.71 -3.93
C TYR A 34 -2.96 2.97 -2.59
N VAL A 35 -3.70 3.54 -1.63
CA VAL A 35 -3.18 3.84 -0.29
C VAL A 35 -3.97 3.01 0.72
N CYS A 36 -3.33 1.97 1.23
CA CYS A 36 -3.91 0.98 2.13
C CYS A 36 -3.36 1.21 3.55
N ASP A 37 -4.21 1.72 4.44
CA ASP A 37 -3.85 1.83 5.85
C ASP A 37 -3.95 0.44 6.51
N ILE A 38 -2.83 -0.09 6.98
CA ILE A 38 -2.74 -1.48 7.46
C ILE A 38 -3.63 -1.79 8.67
N ARG A 39 -4.12 -0.76 9.35
CA ARG A 39 -5.02 -0.89 10.51
C ARG A 39 -6.47 -1.13 10.10
N TYR A 40 -6.83 -0.77 8.87
CA TYR A 40 -8.22 -0.78 8.39
C TYR A 40 -8.40 -1.57 7.10
N PHE A 41 -7.30 -1.86 6.39
CA PHE A 41 -7.34 -2.76 5.25
C PHE A 41 -7.68 -4.17 5.75
N ASP A 42 -8.76 -4.75 5.25
CA ASP A 42 -9.37 -6.01 5.70
C ASP A 42 -9.45 -7.07 4.60
N LEU A 43 -8.82 -6.79 3.46
CA LEU A 43 -8.74 -7.71 2.33
C LEU A 43 -7.46 -8.54 2.38
N TYR A 44 -7.50 -9.71 1.75
CA TYR A 44 -6.29 -10.47 1.46
C TYR A 44 -5.48 -9.74 0.37
N ALA A 45 -4.39 -9.11 0.78
CA ALA A 45 -3.58 -8.22 -0.04
C ALA A 45 -3.06 -8.86 -1.34
N PRO A 46 -2.62 -10.14 -1.39
CA PRO A 46 -2.20 -10.75 -2.64
C PRO A 46 -3.30 -10.84 -3.71
N ASP A 47 -4.54 -11.15 -3.29
CA ASP A 47 -5.68 -11.17 -4.23
C ASP A 47 -6.00 -9.74 -4.68
N PHE A 48 -6.04 -8.78 -3.76
CA PHE A 48 -6.25 -7.37 -4.08
C PHE A 48 -5.20 -6.84 -5.08
N ILE A 49 -3.91 -7.18 -4.87
CA ILE A 49 -2.80 -6.81 -5.77
C ILE A 49 -3.03 -7.38 -7.17
N LYS A 50 -3.37 -8.67 -7.25
CA LYS A 50 -3.61 -9.36 -8.52
C LYS A 50 -4.82 -8.80 -9.26
N ASP A 51 -5.94 -8.65 -8.56
CA ASP A 51 -7.22 -8.27 -9.15
C ASP A 51 -7.22 -6.82 -9.67
N ASN A 52 -6.42 -5.94 -9.06
CA ASN A 52 -6.27 -4.55 -9.48
C ASN A 52 -5.11 -4.34 -10.50
N GLY A 53 -4.35 -5.39 -10.81
CA GLY A 53 -3.22 -5.32 -11.73
C GLY A 53 -2.07 -4.46 -11.21
N ILE A 54 -1.82 -4.49 -9.89
CA ILE A 54 -0.78 -3.71 -9.24
C ILE A 54 0.61 -4.20 -9.70
N THR A 55 1.47 -3.27 -10.11
CA THR A 55 2.82 -3.58 -10.63
C THR A 55 3.90 -3.42 -9.58
N ASP A 56 3.67 -2.56 -8.59
CA ASP A 56 4.65 -2.18 -7.59
C ASP A 56 3.99 -2.11 -6.20
N VAL A 57 4.70 -2.59 -5.17
CA VAL A 57 4.25 -2.55 -3.78
C VAL A 57 5.28 -1.83 -2.93
N LEU A 58 4.81 -0.93 -2.07
CA LEU A 58 5.64 -0.16 -1.14
C LEU A 58 5.07 -0.24 0.28
N PHE A 59 5.93 -0.49 1.26
CA PHE A 59 5.59 -0.38 2.69
C PHE A 59 6.18 0.93 3.22
N THR A 60 5.32 1.83 3.69
CA THR A 60 5.71 3.13 4.26
C THR A 60 5.28 3.19 5.73
N MET A 61 6.20 2.82 6.60
CA MET A 61 5.89 2.61 8.01
C MET A 61 7.09 2.91 8.88
N CYS A 62 6.82 3.42 10.07
CA CYS A 62 7.86 3.53 11.10
C CYS A 62 8.32 2.11 11.48
N THR A 63 9.63 1.89 11.56
CA THR A 63 10.19 0.56 11.93
C THR A 63 9.71 0.09 13.30
N PHE A 64 9.52 1.01 14.26
CA PHE A 64 8.92 0.70 15.55
C PHE A 64 7.48 0.20 15.41
N SER A 65 6.70 0.81 14.52
CA SER A 65 5.32 0.41 14.27
C SER A 65 5.24 -0.96 13.58
N ALA A 66 6.13 -1.21 12.61
CA ALA A 66 6.18 -2.45 11.84
C ALA A 66 6.47 -3.70 12.69
N VAL A 67 7.12 -3.53 13.85
CA VAL A 67 7.39 -4.63 14.81
C VAL A 67 6.47 -4.59 16.04
N GLY A 68 5.59 -3.60 16.13
CA GLY A 68 4.62 -3.42 17.22
C GLY A 68 3.25 -4.00 16.88
N GLU A 69 2.19 -3.43 17.46
CA GLU A 69 0.80 -3.90 17.27
C GLU A 69 0.34 -3.91 15.80
N ASN A 70 0.87 -2.98 15.01
CA ASN A 70 0.58 -2.87 13.58
C ASN A 70 1.14 -4.05 12.76
N ALA A 71 2.09 -4.83 13.30
CA ALA A 71 2.56 -6.05 12.67
C ALA A 71 1.44 -7.08 12.45
N GLU A 72 0.44 -7.11 13.33
CA GLU A 72 -0.69 -8.03 13.20
C GLU A 72 -1.59 -7.67 12.01
N GLY A 73 -1.82 -6.37 11.74
CA GLY A 73 -2.52 -5.94 10.53
C GLY A 73 -1.83 -6.40 9.26
N ILE A 74 -0.48 -6.31 9.23
CA ILE A 74 0.33 -6.81 8.12
C ILE A 74 0.17 -8.33 7.96
N LYS A 75 0.25 -9.10 9.06
CA LYS A 75 0.09 -10.56 9.04
C LYS A 75 -1.31 -10.98 8.58
N ASN A 76 -2.35 -10.36 9.13
CA ASN A 76 -3.74 -10.68 8.79
C ASN A 76 -3.99 -10.46 7.30
N ASN A 77 -3.48 -9.36 6.76
CA ASN A 77 -3.74 -8.98 5.37
C ASN A 77 -2.88 -9.74 4.37
N LEU A 78 -1.68 -10.19 4.75
CA LEU A 78 -0.74 -10.85 3.83
C LEU A 78 -0.66 -12.37 3.97
N LEU A 79 -0.95 -12.92 5.15
CA LEU A 79 -0.66 -14.32 5.49
C LEU A 79 -1.91 -15.14 5.78
N SER A 80 -3.03 -14.50 6.10
CA SER A 80 -4.28 -15.18 6.43
C SER A 80 -5.33 -14.86 5.37
N LYS A 81 -5.98 -15.90 4.86
CA LYS A 81 -7.12 -15.80 3.96
C LYS A 81 -8.40 -16.19 4.69
#